data_AF-A0A1T4R117-F1
#
_entry.id   AF-A0A1T4R117-F1
#
_cell.length_a   1.000
_cell.length_b   1.000
_cell.length_c   1.000
_cell.angle_alpha   90.00
_cell.angle_beta   90.00
_cell.angle_gamma   90.00
#
_symmetry.space_group_name_H-M   'P 1'
#
loop_
_entity.id
_entity.type
_entity.pdbx_description
1 polymer ?
#
loop_
_entity_poly.entity_id
_entity_poly.type
_entity_poly.pdbx_seq_one_letter_code
_entity_poly.pdbx_strand_id
1 'polypeptide(L)'
;MKSSELFALEHSNKSEIHLFLAGNFWQAWEKSAFFFFHRFAQYQVHCRYVKKIQAEMLYLGFPQSALPVLQEKAKGEGWSWTVVDERHIVVAGFVPQTGFEDWKSQRFRKDAEKGIPDSPEKAKPLWVPHDNLLLSLKEFYECTKYVFTRTGEASRLYRYGLGDKLRGECLDFLDILQCAVQKASAFDGSAAYRLYCRVRIKLRLLMDFRQLSEKQWFFINERLEKIQKSLRLESFGLRSTGVSPIESGDPLPAIGNEVLSN
;
A
#
# COMPACT_ATOMS: atom_id res chain seq x y z
N MET A 1 9.02 19.04 16.95
CA MET A 1 10.46 19.07 16.63
C MET A 1 10.65 18.77 15.15
N LYS A 2 11.62 19.41 14.47
CA LYS A 2 11.90 19.11 13.06
C LYS A 2 12.74 17.83 12.96
N SER A 3 12.59 17.07 11.87
CA SER A 3 13.31 15.79 11.69
C SER A 3 14.84 15.93 11.75
N SER A 4 15.39 17.07 11.29
CA SER A 4 16.84 17.34 11.31
C SER A 4 17.40 17.51 12.72
N GLU A 5 16.66 18.19 13.60
CA GLU A 5 17.04 18.41 15.00
C GLU A 5 16.99 17.09 15.78
N LEU A 6 15.96 16.28 15.51
CA LEU A 6 15.78 14.97 16.13
C LEU A 6 16.90 14.00 15.73
N PHE A 7 17.31 14.02 14.45
CA PHE A 7 18.44 13.20 13.98
C PHE A 7 19.75 13.59 14.67
N ALA A 8 20.04 14.88 14.81
CA ALA A 8 21.25 15.36 15.49
C ALA A 8 21.25 14.97 16.98
N LEU A 9 20.11 15.12 17.67
CA LEU A 9 19.94 14.72 19.06
C LEU A 9 20.23 13.22 19.23
N GLU A 10 19.57 12.36 18.48
CA GLU A 10 19.74 10.91 18.56
C GLU A 10 21.14 10.44 18.15
N HIS A 11 21.80 11.13 17.22
CA HIS A 11 23.18 10.84 16.87
C HIS A 11 24.11 11.07 18.07
N SER A 12 23.91 12.17 18.80
CA SER A 12 24.69 12.53 20.00
C SER A 12 24.27 11.77 21.27
N ASN A 13 23.08 11.18 21.28
CA ASN A 13 22.53 10.44 22.40
C ASN A 13 23.38 9.19 22.71
N LYS A 14 23.75 9.02 23.98
CA LYS A 14 24.59 7.89 24.44
C LYS A 14 23.83 6.92 25.34
N SER A 15 22.89 7.41 26.13
CA SER A 15 22.29 6.63 27.22
C SER A 15 20.97 7.21 27.74
N GLU A 16 20.24 7.92 26.90
CA GLU A 16 18.97 8.53 27.25
C GLU A 16 17.87 8.00 26.33
N ILE A 17 16.65 7.92 26.84
CA ILE A 17 15.45 7.71 26.02
C ILE A 17 14.71 9.04 25.97
N HIS A 18 14.68 9.65 24.79
CA HIS A 18 13.83 10.80 24.50
C HIS A 18 12.49 10.33 23.93
N LEU A 19 11.41 10.73 24.59
CA LEU A 19 10.04 10.46 24.19
C LEU A 19 9.38 11.76 23.75
N PHE A 20 8.91 11.80 22.51
CA PHE A 20 8.23 12.96 21.94
C PHE A 20 6.76 12.67 21.68
N LEU A 21 5.88 13.60 22.07
CA LEU A 21 4.45 13.46 21.82
C LEU A 21 4.12 13.81 20.37
N ALA A 22 3.47 12.88 19.68
CA ALA A 22 2.97 13.01 18.31
C ALA A 22 1.49 12.65 18.26
N GLY A 23 0.62 13.66 18.40
CA GLY A 23 -0.82 13.46 18.57
C GLY A 23 -1.12 12.77 19.90
N ASN A 24 -1.78 11.61 19.86
CA ASN A 24 -2.13 10.82 21.05
C ASN A 24 -1.11 9.71 21.39
N PHE A 25 0.04 9.72 20.74
CA PHE A 25 1.09 8.70 20.88
C PHE A 25 2.41 9.34 21.28
N TRP A 26 3.13 8.68 22.17
CA TRP A 26 4.53 8.98 22.46
C TRP A 26 5.42 8.20 21.51
N GLN A 27 6.48 8.83 21.03
CA GLN A 27 7.41 8.25 20.08
C GLN A 27 8.84 8.35 20.59
N ALA A 28 9.57 7.25 20.47
CA ALA A 28 11.01 7.18 20.62
C ALA A 28 11.64 6.93 19.25
N TRP A 29 12.76 7.56 18.95
CA TRP A 29 13.45 7.43 17.66
C TRP A 29 14.84 6.84 17.83
N GLU A 30 15.40 6.21 16.80
CA GLU A 30 16.78 5.71 16.75
C GLU A 30 17.24 5.00 18.06
N LYS A 31 18.23 5.57 18.76
CA LYS A 31 18.80 5.01 19.99
C LYS A 31 17.80 5.02 21.13
N SER A 32 17.00 6.08 21.26
CA SER A 32 15.88 6.11 22.21
C SER A 32 14.91 4.96 21.96
N ALA A 33 14.59 4.64 20.70
CA ALA A 33 13.72 3.51 20.36
C ALA A 33 14.37 2.16 20.71
N PHE A 34 15.67 2.01 20.46
CA PHE A 34 16.43 0.81 20.80
C PHE A 34 16.44 0.56 22.32
N PHE A 35 16.81 1.55 23.11
CA PHE A 35 16.80 1.43 24.57
C PHE A 35 15.38 1.16 25.08
N PHE A 36 14.37 1.85 24.52
CA PHE A 36 12.98 1.61 24.89
C PHE A 36 12.56 0.17 24.62
N PHE A 37 12.85 -0.35 23.42
CA PHE A 37 12.48 -1.70 23.00
C PHE A 37 13.04 -2.77 23.94
N HIS A 38 14.27 -2.60 24.42
CA HIS A 38 14.94 -3.57 25.27
C HIS A 38 14.62 -3.42 26.76
N ARG A 39 14.27 -2.22 27.23
CA ARG A 39 14.12 -1.92 28.66
C ARG A 39 12.67 -1.84 29.12
N PHE A 40 11.79 -1.32 28.27
CA PHE A 40 10.39 -1.14 28.62
C PHE A 40 9.52 -2.23 28.03
N ALA A 41 9.26 -2.17 26.73
CA ALA A 41 8.32 -3.04 26.04
C ALA A 41 8.61 -3.10 24.54
N GLN A 42 8.38 -4.26 23.96
CA GLN A 42 8.65 -4.55 22.56
C GLN A 42 7.49 -4.11 21.64
N TYR A 43 7.21 -2.80 21.59
CA TYR A 43 6.25 -2.27 20.63
C TYR A 43 6.76 -2.38 19.18
N GLN A 44 5.84 -2.19 18.24
CA GLN A 44 6.16 -2.20 16.82
C GLN A 44 7.16 -1.08 16.49
N VAL A 45 8.29 -1.48 15.90
CA VAL A 45 9.29 -0.57 15.34
C VAL A 45 8.97 -0.35 13.88
N HIS A 46 8.94 0.92 13.47
CA HIS A 46 8.69 1.35 12.10
C HIS A 46 9.99 1.84 11.48
N CYS A 47 10.35 1.30 10.33
CA CYS A 47 11.51 1.72 9.55
C CYS A 47 11.05 2.71 8.46
N ARG A 48 11.80 3.79 8.23
CA ARG A 48 11.47 4.80 7.24
C ARG A 48 12.70 5.48 6.69
N TYR A 49 12.74 5.68 5.38
CA TYR A 49 13.69 6.60 4.76
C TYR A 49 13.18 8.04 4.79
N VAL A 50 13.96 8.96 5.39
CA VAL A 50 13.62 10.38 5.50
C VAL A 50 14.33 11.18 4.42
N LYS A 51 13.62 11.44 3.31
CA LYS A 51 14.15 12.14 2.12
C LYS A 51 14.91 13.44 2.42
N LYS A 52 14.44 14.23 3.39
CA LYS A 52 15.04 15.53 3.75
C LYS A 52 16.44 15.42 4.35
N ILE A 53 16.75 14.30 5.00
CA ILE A 53 18.03 14.05 5.69
C ILE A 53 18.83 12.98 4.93
N GLN A 54 18.22 12.39 3.88
CA GLN A 54 18.77 11.29 3.09
C GLN A 54 19.26 10.11 3.96
N ALA A 55 18.57 9.87 5.07
CA ALA A 55 18.94 8.88 6.06
C ALA A 55 17.80 7.91 6.35
N GLU A 56 18.19 6.66 6.61
CA GLU A 56 17.34 5.64 7.18
C GLU A 56 17.11 5.93 8.66
N MET A 57 15.84 6.02 9.05
CA MET A 57 15.44 6.24 10.42
C MET A 57 14.43 5.21 10.90
N LEU A 58 14.47 4.93 12.20
CA LEU A 58 13.49 4.09 12.86
C LEU A 58 12.82 4.82 14.03
N TYR A 59 11.57 4.46 14.28
CA TYR A 59 10.86 4.94 15.46
C TYR A 59 9.94 3.86 16.03
N LEU A 60 9.60 4.02 17.30
CA LEU A 60 8.66 3.19 18.02
C LEU A 60 7.64 4.10 18.69
N GLY A 61 6.36 3.78 18.54
CA GLY A 61 5.26 4.54 19.14
C GLY A 61 4.44 3.73 20.12
N PHE A 62 3.94 4.37 21.18
CA PHE A 62 3.03 3.75 22.16
C PHE A 62 1.94 4.74 22.62
N PRO A 63 0.76 4.25 23.04
CA PRO A 63 -0.36 5.11 23.40
C PRO A 63 -0.11 5.86 24.72
N GLN A 64 -0.66 7.06 24.85
CA GLN A 64 -0.56 7.88 26.06
C GLN A 64 -1.02 7.15 27.34
N SER A 65 -2.00 6.25 27.23
CA SER A 65 -2.49 5.45 28.36
C SER A 65 -1.44 4.52 28.96
N ALA A 66 -0.38 4.15 28.22
CA ALA A 66 0.70 3.31 28.73
C ALA A 66 1.73 4.09 29.55
N LEU A 67 1.73 5.42 29.48
CA LEU A 67 2.75 6.26 30.12
C LEU A 67 2.85 6.08 31.65
N PRO A 68 1.75 6.01 32.43
CA PRO A 68 1.85 5.82 33.87
C PRO A 68 2.52 4.50 34.26
N VAL A 69 2.23 3.42 33.51
CA VAL A 69 2.82 2.09 33.74
C VAL A 69 4.34 2.11 33.48
N LEU A 70 4.77 2.81 32.43
CA LEU A 70 6.17 2.97 32.10
C LEU A 70 6.92 3.81 33.14
N GLN A 71 6.28 4.86 33.66
CA GLN A 71 6.86 5.70 34.70
C GLN A 71 7.08 4.91 36.00
N GLU A 72 6.11 4.10 36.42
CA GLU A 72 6.28 3.24 37.61
C GLU A 72 7.38 2.19 37.39
N LYS A 73 7.47 1.61 36.19
CA LYS A 73 8.57 0.71 35.84
C LYS A 73 9.94 1.39 35.91
N ALA A 74 10.06 2.61 35.40
CA ALA A 74 11.29 3.39 35.48
C ALA A 74 11.70 3.67 36.94
N LYS A 75 10.75 4.04 37.79
CA LYS A 75 11.00 4.25 39.23
C LYS A 75 11.46 2.96 39.92
N GLY A 76 10.82 1.83 39.61
CA GLY A 76 11.17 0.52 40.18
C GLY A 76 12.60 0.07 39.86
N GLU A 77 13.11 0.44 38.68
CA GLU A 77 14.47 0.16 38.21
C GLU A 77 15.48 1.25 38.61
N GLY A 78 15.04 2.28 39.34
CA GLY A 78 15.90 3.39 39.78
C GLY A 78 16.29 4.39 38.68
N TRP A 79 15.57 4.43 37.57
CA TRP A 79 15.84 5.36 36.47
C TRP A 79 15.22 6.73 36.74
N SER A 80 15.92 7.77 36.31
CA SER A 80 15.40 9.14 36.34
C SER A 80 14.36 9.34 35.24
N TRP A 81 13.23 9.94 35.61
CA TRP A 81 12.14 10.31 34.71
C TRP A 81 11.94 11.81 34.79
N THR A 82 12.36 12.53 33.76
CA THR A 82 12.33 13.99 33.70
C THR A 82 11.37 14.45 32.62
N VAL A 83 10.40 15.29 32.99
CA VAL A 83 9.50 15.93 32.05
C VAL A 83 10.13 17.26 31.68
N VAL A 84 10.65 17.36 30.45
CA VAL A 84 11.31 18.58 29.95
C VAL A 84 10.26 19.60 29.55
N ASP A 85 9.23 19.15 28.83
CA ASP A 85 8.04 19.93 28.49
C ASP A 85 6.81 19.01 28.32
N GLU A 86 5.64 19.58 28.03
CA GLU A 86 4.38 18.82 27.88
C GLU A 86 4.41 17.76 26.75
N ARG A 87 5.38 17.85 25.84
CA ARG A 87 5.54 17.01 24.65
C ARG A 87 6.89 16.28 24.61
N HIS A 88 7.70 16.38 25.67
CA HIS A 88 9.04 15.81 25.71
C HIS A 88 9.37 15.27 27.10
N ILE A 89 9.65 13.97 27.16
CA ILE A 89 10.06 13.27 28.37
C ILE A 89 11.42 12.64 28.11
N VAL A 90 12.30 12.72 29.10
CA VAL A 90 13.63 12.10 29.06
C VAL A 90 13.77 11.12 30.21
N VAL A 91 14.14 9.89 29.85
CA VAL A 91 14.46 8.82 30.80
C VAL A 91 15.95 8.54 30.73
N ALA A 92 16.63 8.58 31.87
CA ALA A 92 18.07 8.39 31.98
C ALA A 92 18.44 7.62 33.27
N GLY A 93 19.72 7.29 33.45
CA GLY A 93 20.20 6.57 34.63
C GLY A 93 20.36 5.06 34.42
N PHE A 94 20.48 4.63 33.17
CA PHE A 94 20.70 3.24 32.82
C PHE A 94 21.99 3.04 32.02
N VAL A 95 22.56 1.83 32.08
CA VAL A 95 23.84 1.53 31.42
C VAL A 95 23.66 1.58 29.90
N PRO A 96 24.57 2.29 29.18
CA PRO A 96 24.58 2.30 27.71
C PRO A 96 24.65 0.86 27.17
N GLN A 97 23.74 0.53 26.26
CA GLN A 97 23.74 -0.77 25.60
C GLN A 97 24.35 -0.63 24.20
N THR A 98 25.28 -1.53 23.88
CA THR A 98 25.90 -1.63 22.54
C THR A 98 25.05 -2.51 21.61
N GLY A 99 25.31 -2.43 20.30
CA GLY A 99 24.57 -3.22 19.30
C GLY A 99 23.38 -2.48 18.66
N PHE A 100 23.28 -1.16 18.82
CA PHE A 100 22.28 -0.36 18.13
C PHE A 100 22.37 -0.50 16.60
N GLU A 101 23.57 -0.39 16.01
CA GLU A 101 23.76 -0.46 14.55
C GLU A 101 23.40 -1.84 13.98
N ASP A 102 23.76 -2.91 14.70
CA ASP A 102 23.38 -4.28 14.33
C ASP A 102 21.87 -4.47 14.42
N TRP A 103 21.25 -3.97 15.49
CA TRP A 103 19.80 -4.03 15.68
C TRP A 103 19.07 -3.23 14.59
N LYS A 104 19.53 -2.02 14.29
CA LYS A 104 19.00 -1.18 13.20
C LYS A 104 19.12 -1.91 11.87
N SER A 105 20.30 -2.42 11.53
CA SER A 105 20.54 -3.18 10.31
C SER A 105 19.64 -4.41 10.18
N GLN A 106 19.43 -5.16 11.28
CA GLN A 106 18.52 -6.30 11.29
C GLN A 106 17.05 -5.88 11.10
N ARG A 107 16.63 -4.75 11.68
CA ARG A 107 15.26 -4.24 11.51
C ARG A 107 15.02 -3.79 10.08
N PHE A 108 15.97 -3.09 9.47
CA PHE A 108 15.91 -2.71 8.07
C PHE A 108 15.99 -3.92 7.14
N ARG A 109 16.81 -4.94 7.43
CA ARG A 109 16.81 -6.22 6.68
C ARG A 109 15.46 -6.91 6.77
N LYS A 110 14.88 -7.05 7.96
CA LYS A 110 13.54 -7.64 8.14
C LYS A 110 12.42 -6.81 7.51
N ASP A 111 12.56 -5.48 7.46
CA ASP A 111 11.62 -4.59 6.78
C ASP A 111 11.79 -4.66 5.26
N ALA A 112 13.03 -4.79 4.77
CA ALA A 112 13.36 -5.03 3.38
C ALA A 112 12.95 -6.44 2.93
N GLU A 113 13.05 -7.48 3.76
CA GLU A 113 12.50 -8.82 3.52
C GLU A 113 10.97 -8.81 3.45
N LYS A 114 10.31 -7.88 4.15
CA LYS A 114 8.87 -7.62 3.94
C LYS A 114 8.60 -6.84 2.63
N GLY A 115 9.61 -6.18 2.07
CA GLY A 115 9.53 -5.32 0.87
C GLY A 115 10.08 -5.94 -0.42
N ILE A 116 10.90 -6.98 -0.34
CA ILE A 116 11.38 -7.80 -1.45
C ILE A 116 10.30 -8.86 -1.69
N PRO A 117 9.63 -8.87 -2.85
CA PRO A 117 8.80 -9.99 -3.21
C PRO A 117 9.75 -11.16 -3.46
N ASP A 118 9.69 -12.16 -2.60
CA ASP A 118 10.12 -13.50 -2.99
C ASP A 118 9.46 -13.84 -4.34
N SER A 119 10.23 -14.56 -5.16
CA SER A 119 9.83 -15.20 -6.41
C SER A 119 8.34 -15.62 -6.44
N PRO A 120 7.70 -15.69 -7.63
CA PRO A 120 6.24 -15.67 -7.79
C PRO A 120 5.59 -16.96 -7.29
N GLU A 121 5.50 -17.13 -5.98
CA GLU A 121 4.70 -18.17 -5.35
C GLU A 121 3.91 -17.57 -4.20
N LYS A 122 2.61 -17.40 -4.51
CA LYS A 122 1.50 -17.31 -3.57
C LYS A 122 1.51 -16.05 -2.72
N ALA A 123 1.27 -14.91 -3.39
CA ALA A 123 0.39 -13.90 -2.83
C ALA A 123 -0.75 -14.65 -2.13
N LYS A 124 -0.89 -14.48 -0.80
CA LYS A 124 -2.06 -15.01 -0.07
C LYS A 124 -3.26 -14.72 -0.96
N PRO A 125 -4.04 -15.73 -1.40
CA PRO A 125 -5.14 -15.51 -2.31
C PRO A 125 -5.97 -14.40 -1.69
N LEU A 126 -6.09 -13.28 -2.39
CA LEU A 126 -6.80 -12.13 -1.86
C LEU A 126 -8.25 -12.59 -1.74
N TRP A 127 -8.59 -13.04 -0.54
CA TRP A 127 -9.81 -13.78 -0.30
C TRP A 127 -10.96 -12.80 -0.35
N VAL A 128 -11.82 -12.97 -1.35
CA VAL A 128 -13.07 -12.23 -1.46
C VAL A 128 -14.13 -13.05 -0.72
N PRO A 129 -14.79 -12.48 0.31
CA PRO A 129 -15.90 -13.14 0.98
C PRO A 129 -16.97 -13.56 -0.01
N HIS A 130 -17.60 -14.73 0.21
CA HIS A 130 -18.65 -15.24 -0.68
C HIS A 130 -19.83 -14.27 -0.81
N ASP A 131 -20.20 -13.59 0.28
CA ASP A 131 -21.27 -12.57 0.28
C ASP A 131 -20.93 -11.39 -0.64
N ASN A 132 -19.65 -10.99 -0.68
CA ASN A 132 -19.19 -9.94 -1.58
C ASN A 132 -19.24 -10.39 -3.04
N LEU A 133 -18.94 -11.66 -3.33
CA LEU A 133 -19.08 -12.22 -4.67
C LEU A 133 -20.55 -12.23 -5.11
N LEU A 134 -21.47 -12.69 -4.26
CA LEU A 134 -22.91 -12.68 -4.53
C LEU A 134 -23.46 -11.29 -4.78
N LEU A 135 -23.10 -10.32 -3.92
CA LEU A 135 -23.51 -8.94 -4.07
C LEU A 135 -22.98 -8.35 -5.39
N SER A 136 -21.70 -8.60 -5.70
CA SER A 136 -21.07 -8.09 -6.92
C SER A 136 -21.67 -8.72 -8.16
N LEU A 137 -21.99 -10.01 -8.13
CA LEU A 137 -22.69 -10.71 -9.21
C LEU A 137 -24.05 -10.08 -9.47
N LYS A 138 -24.86 -9.86 -8.43
CA LYS A 138 -26.17 -9.23 -8.56
C LYS A 138 -26.07 -7.81 -9.11
N GLU A 139 -25.18 -6.99 -8.55
CA GLU A 139 -24.98 -5.61 -8.99
C GLU A 139 -24.47 -5.53 -10.43
N PHE A 140 -23.52 -6.38 -10.79
CA PHE A 140 -22.96 -6.38 -12.13
C PHE A 140 -23.92 -6.98 -13.15
N TYR A 141 -24.80 -7.92 -12.76
CA TYR A 141 -25.85 -8.42 -13.64
C TYR A 141 -26.83 -7.33 -14.06
N GLU A 142 -27.31 -6.53 -13.10
CA GLU A 142 -28.17 -5.37 -13.38
C GLU A 142 -27.44 -4.32 -14.23
N CYS A 143 -26.16 -4.09 -13.95
CA CYS A 143 -25.31 -3.21 -14.76
C CYS A 143 -25.20 -3.73 -16.20
N THR A 144 -24.94 -5.02 -16.40
CA THR A 144 -24.81 -5.64 -17.72
C THR A 144 -26.12 -5.54 -18.50
N LYS A 145 -27.26 -5.86 -17.87
CA LYS A 145 -28.58 -5.70 -18.49
C LYS A 145 -28.81 -4.27 -18.96
N TYR A 146 -28.47 -3.29 -18.12
CA TYR A 146 -28.57 -1.88 -18.48
C TYR A 146 -27.67 -1.51 -19.67
N VAL A 147 -26.41 -1.97 -19.65
CA VAL A 147 -25.45 -1.76 -20.74
C VAL A 147 -25.96 -2.36 -22.05
N PHE A 148 -26.56 -3.55 -22.02
CA PHE A 148 -27.13 -4.18 -23.21
C PHE A 148 -28.26 -3.35 -23.83
N THR A 149 -29.17 -2.82 -23.01
CA THR A 149 -30.25 -1.95 -23.49
C THR A 149 -29.68 -0.68 -24.12
N ARG A 150 -28.74 0.00 -23.45
CA ARG A 150 -28.20 1.28 -23.92
C ARG A 150 -27.30 1.17 -25.14
N THR A 151 -26.47 0.13 -25.20
CA THR A 151 -25.65 -0.13 -26.38
C THR A 151 -26.49 -0.56 -27.59
N GLY A 152 -27.66 -1.14 -27.37
CA GLY A 152 -28.64 -1.41 -28.43
C GLY A 152 -29.26 -0.15 -29.02
N GLU A 153 -29.43 0.90 -28.22
CA GLU A 153 -29.94 2.21 -28.66
C GLU A 153 -28.86 3.09 -29.32
N ALA A 154 -27.57 2.78 -29.11
CA ALA A 154 -26.46 3.53 -29.68
C ALA A 154 -26.52 3.55 -31.22
N SER A 155 -25.91 4.58 -31.81
CA SER A 155 -25.83 4.71 -33.27
C SER A 155 -25.09 3.52 -33.90
N ARG A 156 -25.44 3.21 -35.16
CA ARG A 156 -24.94 2.04 -35.90
C ARG A 156 -23.41 1.89 -35.84
N LEU A 157 -22.68 3.01 -35.88
CA LEU A 157 -21.22 3.05 -35.84
C LEU A 157 -20.65 2.46 -34.55
N TYR A 158 -21.25 2.79 -33.40
CA TYR A 158 -20.75 2.34 -32.09
C TYR A 158 -21.41 1.06 -31.61
N ARG A 159 -22.61 0.73 -32.10
CA ARG A 159 -23.34 -0.50 -31.74
C ARG A 159 -22.54 -1.76 -32.05
N TYR A 160 -22.11 -1.94 -33.30
CA TYR A 160 -21.48 -3.18 -33.80
C TYR A 160 -19.96 -3.27 -33.59
N GLY A 161 -19.36 -2.25 -32.96
CA GLY A 161 -17.94 -2.23 -32.66
C GLY A 161 -17.71 -2.14 -31.16
N LEU A 162 -17.81 -0.91 -30.64
CA LEU A 162 -17.57 -0.62 -29.23
C LEU A 162 -18.62 -1.27 -28.33
N GLY A 163 -19.89 -1.23 -28.73
CA GLY A 163 -21.04 -1.80 -28.01
C GLY A 163 -20.96 -3.33 -27.93
N ASP A 164 -20.74 -4.02 -29.05
CA ASP A 164 -20.58 -5.48 -29.07
C ASP A 164 -19.41 -5.96 -28.20
N LYS A 165 -18.25 -5.31 -28.31
CA LYS A 165 -17.09 -5.64 -27.48
C LYS A 165 -17.35 -5.40 -26.00
N LEU A 166 -18.01 -4.29 -25.66
CA LEU A 166 -18.38 -3.99 -24.28
C LEU A 166 -19.35 -5.04 -23.73
N ARG A 167 -20.36 -5.45 -24.51
CA ARG A 167 -21.31 -6.50 -24.14
C ARG A 167 -20.61 -7.83 -23.89
N GLY A 168 -19.68 -8.21 -24.77
CA GLY A 168 -18.85 -9.42 -24.58
C GLY A 168 -18.06 -9.38 -23.28
N GLU A 169 -17.34 -8.30 -23.00
CA GLU A 169 -16.54 -8.18 -21.77
C GLU A 169 -17.39 -8.13 -20.50
N CYS A 170 -18.61 -7.58 -20.57
CA CYS A 170 -19.58 -7.67 -19.48
C CYS A 170 -20.02 -9.13 -19.23
N LEU A 171 -20.21 -9.93 -20.27
CA LEU A 171 -20.53 -11.35 -20.12
C LEU A 171 -19.34 -12.13 -19.55
N ASP A 172 -18.12 -11.89 -20.05
CA ASP A 172 -16.91 -12.55 -19.54
C ASP A 172 -16.69 -12.27 -18.05
N PHE A 173 -16.92 -11.03 -17.61
CA PHE A 173 -16.79 -10.69 -16.19
C PHE A 173 -17.90 -11.32 -15.34
N LEU A 174 -19.13 -11.43 -15.86
CA LEU A 174 -20.20 -12.18 -15.19
C LEU A 174 -19.85 -13.66 -15.05
N ASP A 175 -19.24 -14.26 -16.07
CA ASP A 175 -18.85 -15.67 -16.06
C ASP A 175 -17.82 -15.95 -14.94
N ILE A 176 -16.80 -15.09 -14.81
CA ILE A 176 -15.83 -15.18 -13.70
C ILE A 176 -16.54 -15.14 -12.33
N LEU A 177 -17.48 -14.22 -12.15
CA LEU A 177 -18.22 -14.12 -10.88
C LEU A 177 -19.12 -15.33 -10.65
N GLN A 178 -19.80 -15.81 -11.68
CA GLN A 178 -20.70 -16.96 -11.59
C GLN A 178 -19.93 -18.23 -11.23
N CYS A 179 -18.81 -18.50 -11.92
CA CYS A 179 -17.96 -19.65 -11.62
C CYS A 179 -17.38 -19.58 -10.20
N ALA A 180 -17.01 -18.38 -9.73
CA ALA A 180 -16.51 -18.17 -8.38
C ALA A 180 -17.60 -18.38 -7.31
N VAL A 181 -18.81 -17.86 -7.53
CA VAL A 181 -19.97 -18.04 -6.63
C VAL A 181 -20.37 -19.52 -6.56
N GLN A 182 -20.43 -20.21 -7.68
CA GLN A 182 -20.78 -21.63 -7.74
C GLN A 182 -19.66 -22.55 -7.22
N LYS A 183 -18.51 -22.00 -6.83
CA LYS A 183 -17.31 -22.75 -6.41
C LYS A 183 -16.81 -23.71 -7.51
N ALA A 184 -17.15 -23.45 -8.77
CA ALA A 184 -16.66 -24.19 -9.92
C ALA A 184 -15.19 -23.85 -10.22
N SER A 185 -14.76 -22.64 -9.88
CA SER A 185 -13.36 -22.21 -9.96
C SER A 185 -13.04 -21.20 -8.85
N ALA A 186 -11.76 -21.01 -8.54
CA ALA A 186 -11.33 -19.92 -7.66
C ALA A 186 -11.54 -18.57 -8.37
N PHE A 187 -11.85 -17.53 -7.60
CA PHE A 187 -12.01 -16.18 -8.15
C PHE A 187 -10.68 -15.66 -8.71
N ASP A 188 -10.59 -15.52 -10.04
CA ASP A 188 -9.46 -14.88 -10.70
C ASP A 188 -9.61 -13.36 -10.68
N GLY A 189 -9.13 -12.75 -9.60
CA GLY A 189 -9.16 -11.29 -9.45
C GLY A 189 -8.31 -10.54 -10.47
N SER A 190 -7.29 -11.17 -11.07
CA SER A 190 -6.44 -10.53 -12.09
C SER A 190 -7.18 -10.43 -13.42
N ALA A 191 -7.84 -11.52 -13.85
CA ALA A 191 -8.71 -11.49 -15.02
C ALA A 191 -9.90 -10.55 -14.80
N ALA A 192 -10.54 -10.61 -13.63
CA ALA A 192 -11.63 -9.71 -13.26
C ALA A 192 -11.20 -8.24 -13.34
N TYR A 193 -10.04 -7.87 -12.75
CA TYR A 193 -9.54 -6.49 -12.81
C TYR A 193 -9.30 -6.02 -14.25
N ARG A 194 -8.68 -6.84 -15.10
CA ARG A 194 -8.46 -6.49 -16.52
C ARG A 194 -9.77 -6.24 -17.25
N LEU A 195 -10.76 -7.12 -17.08
CA LEU A 195 -12.08 -6.96 -17.69
C LEU A 195 -12.80 -5.72 -17.14
N TYR A 196 -12.75 -5.49 -15.83
CA TYR A 196 -13.30 -4.29 -15.19
C TYR A 196 -12.73 -3.00 -15.80
N CYS A 197 -11.41 -2.91 -15.96
CA CYS A 197 -10.77 -1.75 -16.58
C CYS A 197 -11.22 -1.57 -18.03
N ARG A 198 -11.33 -2.66 -18.80
CA ARG A 198 -11.77 -2.63 -20.21
C ARG A 198 -13.23 -2.20 -20.35
N VAL A 199 -14.11 -2.69 -19.47
CA VAL A 199 -15.53 -2.26 -19.40
C VAL A 199 -15.61 -0.77 -19.08
N ARG A 200 -14.87 -0.31 -18.06
CA ARG A 200 -14.90 1.08 -17.60
C ARG A 200 -14.42 2.06 -18.68
N ILE A 201 -13.32 1.75 -19.37
CA ILE A 201 -12.81 2.64 -20.43
C ILE A 201 -13.76 2.70 -21.63
N LYS A 202 -14.39 1.58 -22.02
CA LYS A 202 -15.36 1.56 -23.14
C LYS A 202 -16.63 2.33 -22.82
N LEU A 203 -17.13 2.22 -21.59
CA LEU A 203 -18.26 3.03 -21.12
C LEU A 203 -17.91 4.52 -21.12
N ARG A 204 -16.68 4.86 -20.73
CA ARG A 204 -16.20 6.25 -20.78
C ARG A 204 -16.17 6.78 -22.20
N LEU A 205 -15.65 5.99 -23.15
CA LEU A 205 -15.66 6.34 -24.58
C LEU A 205 -17.08 6.54 -25.11
N LEU A 206 -18.04 5.66 -24.76
CA LEU A 206 -19.44 5.82 -25.16
C LEU A 206 -20.05 7.13 -24.62
N MET A 207 -19.68 7.53 -23.40
CA MET A 207 -20.08 8.82 -22.85
C MET A 207 -19.43 10.00 -23.60
N ASP A 208 -18.12 9.93 -23.85
CA ASP A 208 -17.39 10.98 -24.58
C ASP A 208 -17.90 11.15 -26.03
N PHE A 209 -18.32 10.05 -26.68
CA PHE A 209 -18.99 10.06 -27.99
C PHE A 209 -20.49 10.39 -27.92
N ARG A 210 -20.99 10.83 -26.75
CA ARG A 210 -22.40 11.21 -26.51
C ARG A 210 -23.40 10.09 -26.83
N GLN A 211 -22.97 8.84 -26.78
CA GLN A 211 -23.87 7.67 -26.89
C GLN A 211 -24.51 7.34 -25.53
N LEU A 212 -23.92 7.82 -24.44
CA LEU A 212 -24.50 7.79 -23.10
C LEU A 212 -24.65 9.23 -22.59
N SER A 213 -25.77 9.51 -21.93
CA SER A 213 -25.95 10.78 -21.21
C SER A 213 -25.21 10.74 -19.86
N GLU A 214 -24.96 11.91 -19.29
CA GLU A 214 -24.29 12.03 -17.98
C GLU A 214 -25.03 11.25 -16.89
N LYS A 215 -26.38 11.33 -16.86
CA LYS A 215 -27.20 10.58 -15.90
C LYS A 215 -27.00 9.07 -16.02
N GLN A 216 -26.91 8.56 -17.25
CA GLN A 216 -26.67 7.14 -17.52
C GLN A 216 -25.25 6.74 -17.09
N TRP A 217 -24.26 7.59 -17.37
CA TRP A 217 -22.88 7.38 -16.93
C TRP A 217 -22.77 7.34 -15.40
N PHE A 218 -23.34 8.31 -14.69
CA PHE A 218 -23.32 8.35 -13.23
C PHE A 218 -23.93 7.09 -12.62
N PHE A 219 -25.10 6.67 -13.12
CA PHE A 219 -25.76 5.44 -12.68
C PHE A 219 -24.86 4.20 -12.85
N ILE A 220 -24.20 4.06 -14.00
CA ILE A 220 -23.30 2.93 -14.27
C ILE A 220 -22.04 3.02 -13.40
N ASN A 221 -21.39 4.19 -13.33
CA ASN A 221 -20.14 4.37 -12.60
C ASN A 221 -20.32 4.14 -11.10
N GLU A 222 -21.44 4.56 -10.50
CA GLU A 222 -21.73 4.29 -9.08
C GLU A 222 -21.76 2.77 -8.80
N ARG A 223 -22.38 1.98 -9.68
CA ARG A 223 -22.42 0.52 -9.54
C ARG A 223 -21.04 -0.10 -9.73
N LEU A 224 -20.28 0.35 -10.72
CA LEU A 224 -18.91 -0.12 -10.95
C LEU A 224 -17.99 0.18 -9.76
N GLU A 225 -18.16 1.31 -9.08
CA GLU A 225 -17.39 1.62 -7.87
C GLU A 225 -17.78 0.73 -6.68
N LYS A 226 -19.07 0.43 -6.51
CA LYS A 226 -19.52 -0.54 -5.49
C LYS A 226 -18.89 -1.91 -5.72
N ILE A 227 -18.84 -2.38 -6.96
CA ILE A 227 -18.24 -3.67 -7.34
C ILE A 227 -16.72 -3.65 -7.12
N GLN A 228 -16.04 -2.58 -7.53
CA GLN A 228 -14.60 -2.42 -7.32
C GLN A 228 -14.22 -2.54 -5.84
N LYS A 229 -14.98 -1.88 -4.96
CA LYS A 229 -14.78 -1.93 -3.50
C LYS A 229 -15.11 -3.31 -2.93
N SER A 230 -16.23 -3.91 -3.33
CA SER A 230 -16.69 -5.22 -2.83
C SER A 230 -15.69 -6.34 -3.15
N LEU A 231 -15.18 -6.35 -4.39
CA LEU A 231 -14.24 -7.36 -4.89
C LEU A 231 -12.77 -7.00 -4.62
N ARG A 232 -12.49 -5.81 -4.06
CA ARG A 232 -11.13 -5.30 -3.80
C ARG A 232 -10.23 -5.30 -5.05
N LEU A 233 -10.82 -4.96 -6.20
CA LEU A 233 -10.19 -5.08 -7.53
C LEU A 233 -8.86 -4.31 -7.64
N GLU A 234 -8.71 -3.20 -6.91
CA GLU A 234 -7.48 -2.40 -6.86
C GLU A 234 -6.25 -3.18 -6.38
N SER A 235 -6.45 -4.20 -5.55
CA SER A 235 -5.36 -5.02 -5.04
C SER A 235 -4.82 -6.01 -6.09
N PHE A 236 -5.55 -6.21 -7.18
CA PHE A 236 -5.17 -7.07 -8.31
C PHE A 236 -4.64 -6.28 -9.50
N GLY A 237 -4.76 -4.95 -9.49
CA GLY A 237 -4.02 -4.10 -10.40
C GLY A 237 -2.54 -4.24 -10.09
N LEU A 238 -1.75 -4.65 -11.08
CA LEU A 238 -0.30 -4.66 -10.98
C LEU A 238 0.14 -3.36 -10.31
N ARG A 239 0.71 -3.46 -9.11
CA ARG A 239 1.68 -2.47 -8.66
C ARG A 239 2.73 -2.51 -9.74
N SER A 240 2.66 -1.62 -10.73
CA SER A 240 3.82 -1.33 -11.55
C SER A 240 4.86 -0.91 -10.53
N THR A 241 5.77 -1.83 -10.27
CA THR A 241 7.08 -1.58 -9.74
C THR A 241 7.49 -0.20 -10.22
N GLY A 242 7.70 0.72 -9.29
CA GLY A 242 8.63 1.79 -9.53
C GLY A 242 9.94 1.09 -9.83
N VAL A 243 10.17 0.81 -11.11
CA VAL A 243 11.51 0.60 -11.61
C VAL A 243 12.22 1.87 -11.17
N SER A 244 13.14 1.72 -10.23
CA SER A 244 14.14 2.73 -9.92
C SER A 244 14.55 3.40 -11.24
N PRO A 245 14.76 4.72 -11.29
CA PRO A 245 15.35 5.30 -12.48
C PRO A 245 16.70 4.61 -12.66
N ILE A 246 16.76 3.65 -13.59
CA ILE A 246 18.02 3.22 -14.16
C ILE A 246 18.50 4.48 -14.84
N GLU A 247 19.54 5.06 -14.27
CA GLU A 247 20.26 6.20 -14.80
C GLU A 247 20.51 5.91 -16.28
N SER A 248 19.83 6.64 -17.16
CA SER A 248 20.11 6.63 -18.60
C SER A 248 21.43 7.38 -18.83
N GLY A 249 22.53 6.79 -18.35
CA GLY A 249 23.87 7.37 -18.35
C GLY A 249 24.93 6.42 -18.91
N ASP A 250 24.59 5.17 -19.22
CA ASP A 250 25.55 4.28 -19.88
C ASP A 250 25.54 4.51 -21.40
N PRO A 251 26.67 4.90 -22.00
CA PRO A 251 26.78 5.03 -23.45
C PRO A 251 26.58 3.67 -24.11
N LEU A 252 25.79 3.66 -25.18
CA LEU A 252 25.57 2.50 -26.04
C LEU A 252 26.92 1.84 -26.39
N PRO A 253 27.06 0.51 -26.30
CA PRO A 253 28.25 -0.16 -26.76
C PRO A 253 28.44 0.13 -28.24
N ALA A 254 29.63 0.64 -28.58
CA ALA A 254 30.00 0.94 -29.95
C ALA A 254 29.82 -0.32 -30.81
N ILE A 255 29.02 -0.20 -31.86
CA ILE A 255 28.95 -1.21 -32.92
C ILE A 255 30.34 -1.24 -33.56
N GLY A 256 31.09 -2.30 -33.26
CA GLY A 256 32.35 -2.59 -33.92
C GLY A 256 32.10 -2.78 -35.40
N ASN A 257 32.63 -1.85 -36.22
CA ASN A 257 32.84 -2.09 -37.63
C ASN A 257 33.89 -3.19 -37.76
N GLU A 258 33.45 -4.44 -37.91
CA GLU A 258 34.30 -5.44 -38.53
C GLU A 258 34.39 -5.09 -40.02
N VAL A 259 35.56 -4.57 -40.35
CA VAL A 259 36.08 -4.34 -41.68
C VAL A 259 36.04 -5.66 -42.45
N LEU A 260 35.25 -5.68 -43.51
CA LEU A 260 35.46 -6.59 -44.63
C LEU A 260 36.82 -6.24 -45.26
N SER A 261 37.79 -7.13 -45.08
CA SER A 261 39.01 -7.13 -45.88
C SER A 261 39.33 -8.56 -46.32
N ASN A 262 39.08 -8.77 -47.61
CA ASN A 262 39.69 -9.69 -48.59
C ASN A 262 40.00 -11.13 -48.20
#